data_AF-A0A959H5I4-F1
#
_entry.id   AF-A0A959H5I4-F1
#
_cell.length_a   1.000
_cell.length_b   1.000
_cell.length_c   1.000
_cell.angle_alpha   90.00
_cell.angle_beta   90.00
_cell.angle_gamma   90.00
#
_symmetry.space_group_name_H-M   'P 1'
#
loop_
_entity.id
_entity.type
_entity.pdbx_description
1 polymer ?
#
loop_
_entity_poly.entity_id
_entity_poly.type
_entity_poly.pdbx_seq_one_letter_code
_entity_poly.pdbx_strand_id
1 'polypeptide(L)'
;MKRSKQLPLLFAVLSLAAPLAAQQGFDGVNSEAELAERVTQRVQEIIGSLEERLALQDPITDTLALEEGQKEARILKLWMENEKAVKLVVSEPDDSGAMARQSTFYFGGADLFFVAQPFSRFIFIEGRLEYWMDEDLNVIPATAELLDHREELLYEEANRYLGWFFGDKG
;
A
#
# COMPACT_ATOMS: atom_id res chain seq x y z
N MET A 1 -21.25 30.49 16.89
CA MET A 1 -20.20 29.48 16.61
C MET A 1 -20.82 28.32 15.84
N LYS A 2 -20.63 28.30 14.51
CA LYS A 2 -21.13 27.21 13.66
C LYS A 2 -20.13 26.05 13.73
N ARG A 3 -20.54 24.93 14.32
CA ARG A 3 -19.78 23.67 14.26
C ARG A 3 -19.82 23.19 12.81
N SER A 4 -18.68 23.28 12.14
CA SER A 4 -18.47 22.62 10.86
C SER A 4 -18.56 21.11 11.09
N LYS A 5 -19.58 20.48 10.51
CA LYS A 5 -19.67 19.02 10.44
C LYS A 5 -18.65 18.59 9.39
N GLN A 6 -17.43 18.26 9.83
CA GLN A 6 -16.57 17.37 9.04
C GLN A 6 -17.32 16.04 8.92
N LEU A 7 -17.81 15.75 7.71
CA LEU A 7 -18.27 14.41 7.37
C LEU A 7 -17.10 13.44 7.53
N PRO A 8 -17.29 12.24 8.10
CA PRO A 8 -16.28 11.20 8.05
C PRO A 8 -16.22 10.70 6.59
N LEU A 9 -15.16 11.09 5.88
CA LEU A 9 -14.83 10.60 4.54
C LEU A 9 -14.28 9.16 4.57
N LEU A 10 -14.70 8.35 5.56
CA LEU A 10 -14.35 6.93 5.66
C LEU A 10 -15.04 6.06 4.59
N PHE A 11 -15.89 6.65 3.74
CA PHE A 11 -16.60 5.96 2.67
C PHE A 11 -15.95 6.06 1.28
N ALA A 12 -14.82 6.76 1.12
CA ALA A 12 -14.22 6.98 -0.19
C ALA A 12 -13.14 5.95 -0.59
N VAL A 13 -12.75 5.04 0.30
CA VAL A 13 -11.73 4.00 0.00
C VAL A 13 -12.35 2.67 -0.44
N LEU A 14 -13.67 2.52 -0.31
CA LEU A 14 -14.41 1.26 -0.54
C LEU A 14 -15.24 1.26 -1.82
N SER A 15 -14.80 1.97 -2.85
CA SER A 15 -15.41 1.89 -4.18
C SER A 15 -14.35 2.01 -5.28
N LEU A 16 -13.42 1.06 -5.30
CA LEU A 16 -12.61 0.80 -6.50
C LEU A 16 -13.41 0.01 -7.56
N ALA A 17 -14.63 -0.45 -7.22
CA ALA A 17 -15.48 -1.28 -8.08
C ALA A 17 -16.98 -0.92 -8.05
N ALA A 18 -17.37 0.34 -7.80
CA ALA A 18 -18.70 0.75 -8.28
C ALA A 18 -18.74 0.54 -9.80
N PRO A 19 -19.83 0.02 -10.38
CA PRO A 19 -19.87 -0.31 -11.79
C PRO A 19 -19.63 0.98 -12.59
N LEU A 20 -18.47 1.03 -13.22
CA LEU A 20 -18.02 2.09 -14.11
C LEU A 20 -18.85 2.18 -15.40
N ALA A 21 -20.05 1.57 -15.42
CA ALA A 21 -20.98 1.51 -16.53
C ALA A 21 -22.12 2.56 -16.42
N ALA A 22 -22.27 3.26 -15.30
CA ALA A 22 -23.41 4.14 -15.07
C ALA A 22 -23.14 5.64 -15.30
N GLN A 23 -21.89 6.05 -15.55
CA GLN A 23 -21.59 7.45 -15.86
C GLN A 23 -20.82 7.56 -17.18
N GLN A 24 -21.60 7.95 -18.19
CA GLN A 24 -21.22 8.35 -19.54
C GLN A 24 -21.04 7.18 -20.53
N GLY A 25 -21.92 7.17 -21.52
CA GLY A 25 -21.78 6.30 -22.68
C GLY A 25 -20.44 6.54 -23.35
N PHE A 26 -19.60 5.50 -23.33
CA PHE A 26 -18.43 5.38 -24.17
C PHE A 26 -18.42 3.94 -24.70
N ASP A 27 -18.88 3.79 -25.94
CA ASP A 27 -18.43 2.71 -26.80
C ASP A 27 -16.91 2.86 -26.94
N GLY A 28 -16.17 1.94 -26.32
CA GLY A 28 -14.73 1.92 -26.39
C GLY A 28 -14.19 0.80 -25.52
N VAL A 29 -13.73 -0.27 -26.16
CA VAL A 29 -12.96 -1.32 -25.52
C VAL A 29 -11.72 -0.65 -24.92
N ASN A 30 -11.74 -0.32 -23.63
CA ASN A 30 -10.53 0.14 -22.94
C ASN A 30 -9.56 -1.04 -22.98
N SER A 31 -8.41 -0.85 -23.63
CA SER A 31 -7.34 -1.83 -23.57
C SER A 31 -6.90 -1.99 -22.11
N GLU A 32 -6.39 -3.17 -21.76
CA GLU A 32 -5.88 -3.45 -20.42
C GLU A 32 -4.83 -2.42 -19.96
N ALA A 33 -4.04 -1.91 -20.90
CA ALA A 33 -3.06 -0.86 -20.67
C ALA A 33 -3.70 0.49 -20.25
N GLU A 34 -4.76 0.93 -20.94
CA GLU A 34 -5.48 2.17 -20.59
C GLU A 34 -6.18 2.05 -19.23
N LEU A 35 -6.68 0.86 -18.90
CA LEU A 35 -7.24 0.60 -17.58
C LEU A 35 -6.17 0.68 -16.49
N ALA A 36 -5.02 0.02 -16.70
CA ALA A 36 -3.90 0.05 -15.76
C ALA A 36 -3.38 1.46 -15.53
N GLU A 37 -3.25 2.28 -16.58
CA GLU A 37 -2.82 3.69 -16.46
C GLU A 37 -3.79 4.50 -15.60
N ARG A 38 -5.10 4.38 -15.86
CA ARG A 38 -6.13 5.09 -15.09
C ARG A 38 -6.18 4.67 -13.63
N VAL A 39 -6.06 3.36 -13.37
CA VAL A 39 -5.99 2.82 -12.00
C VAL A 39 -4.75 3.35 -11.30
N THR A 40 -3.60 3.32 -11.96
CA THR A 40 -2.32 3.80 -11.41
C THR A 40 -2.41 5.28 -11.04
N GLN A 41 -2.90 6.12 -11.94
CA GLN A 41 -3.10 7.55 -11.67
C GLN A 41 -4.00 7.76 -10.46
N ARG A 42 -5.11 7.01 -10.38
CA ARG A 42 -6.05 7.14 -9.27
C ARG A 42 -5.43 6.74 -7.93
N VAL A 43 -4.65 5.66 -7.90
CA VAL A 43 -3.93 5.20 -6.71
C VAL A 43 -2.89 6.23 -6.28
N GLN A 44 -2.15 6.83 -7.21
CA GLN A 44 -1.19 7.90 -6.92
C GLN A 44 -1.87 9.13 -6.29
N GLU A 45 -3.04 9.54 -6.78
CA GLU A 45 -3.81 10.64 -6.17
C GLU A 45 -4.21 10.32 -4.73
N ILE A 46 -4.69 9.10 -4.48
CA ILE A 46 -5.08 8.64 -3.14
C ILE A 46 -3.87 8.65 -2.20
N ILE A 47 -2.73 8.13 -2.65
CA ILE A 47 -1.48 8.13 -1.89
C ILE A 47 -1.04 9.57 -1.62
N GLY A 48 -1.01 10.45 -2.62
CA GLY A 48 -0.61 11.84 -2.43
C GLY A 48 -1.44 12.55 -1.37
N SER A 49 -2.77 12.40 -1.42
CA SER A 49 -3.67 12.96 -0.41
C SER A 49 -3.47 12.33 0.98
N LEU A 50 -3.19 11.02 1.04
CA LEU A 50 -2.88 10.33 2.29
C LEU A 50 -1.55 10.84 2.88
N GLU A 51 -0.49 10.95 2.09
CA GLU A 51 0.82 11.45 2.51
C GLU A 51 0.75 12.87 3.07
N GLU A 52 0.05 13.79 2.37
CA GLU A 52 -0.15 15.16 2.85
C GLU A 52 -0.81 15.20 4.24
N ARG A 53 -1.75 14.30 4.48
CA ARG A 53 -2.48 14.20 5.73
C ARG A 53 -1.68 13.52 6.84
N LEU A 54 -0.85 12.53 6.50
CA LEU A 54 0.03 11.84 7.43
C LEU A 54 1.28 12.66 7.77
N ALA A 55 1.67 13.63 6.94
CA ALA A 55 2.81 14.51 7.19
C ALA A 55 2.71 15.32 8.50
N LEU A 56 1.50 15.46 9.05
CA LEU A 56 1.24 16.16 10.32
C LEU A 56 1.18 15.21 11.52
N GLN A 57 1.42 13.91 11.32
CA GLN A 57 1.27 12.87 12.33
C GLN A 57 2.60 12.13 12.52
N ASP A 58 3.00 11.95 13.78
CA ASP A 58 4.15 11.12 14.11
C ASP A 58 3.78 9.64 14.04
N PRO A 59 4.57 8.80 13.34
CA PRO A 59 4.36 7.36 13.35
C PRO A 59 4.71 6.74 14.69
N ILE A 60 4.05 5.63 15.00
CA ILE A 60 4.56 4.68 15.99
C ILE A 60 5.80 4.03 15.38
N THR A 61 6.95 4.21 16.02
CA THR A 61 8.22 3.68 15.53
C THR A 61 8.71 2.56 16.43
N ASP A 62 9.17 1.47 15.84
CA ASP A 62 9.82 0.37 16.55
C ASP A 62 11.00 -0.16 15.72
N THR A 63 11.87 -0.93 16.35
CA THR A 63 13.07 -1.51 15.74
C THR A 63 13.09 -3.01 16.00
N LEU A 64 13.18 -3.80 14.94
CA LEU A 64 13.29 -5.26 15.04
C LEU A 64 14.61 -5.66 15.71
N ALA A 65 14.67 -6.91 16.17
CA ALA A 65 15.95 -7.51 16.51
C ALA A 65 16.88 -7.53 15.28
N LEU A 66 18.18 -7.40 15.52
CA LEU A 66 19.18 -7.53 14.45
C LEU A 66 19.14 -8.95 13.89
N GLU A 67 18.78 -9.07 12.62
CA GLU A 67 18.76 -10.34 11.90
C GLU A 67 20.18 -10.84 11.63
N GLU A 68 20.38 -12.16 11.65
CA GLU A 68 21.68 -12.76 11.36
C GLU A 68 22.17 -12.36 9.96
N GLY A 69 23.42 -11.90 9.86
CA GLY A 69 24.01 -11.45 8.59
C GLY A 69 23.68 -10.00 8.20
N GLN A 70 22.76 -9.32 8.89
CA GLN A 70 22.52 -7.89 8.70
C GLN A 70 23.49 -7.04 9.52
N LYS A 71 23.80 -5.83 9.02
CA LYS A 71 24.64 -4.86 9.75
C LYS A 71 23.83 -3.98 10.69
N GLU A 72 22.58 -3.72 10.33
CA GLU A 72 21.68 -2.81 11.03
C GLU A 72 20.32 -3.47 11.22
N ALA A 73 19.66 -3.13 12.32
CA ALA A 73 18.31 -3.60 12.59
C ALA A 73 17.29 -2.84 11.73
N ARG A 74 16.22 -3.54 11.32
CA ARG A 74 15.13 -2.92 10.57
C ARG A 74 14.31 -2.00 11.46
N ILE A 75 13.98 -0.82 10.97
CA ILE A 75 13.10 0.15 11.60
C ILE A 75 11.72 0.03 10.96
N LEU A 76 10.70 -0.09 11.80
CA LEU A 76 9.29 -0.10 11.43
C LEU A 76 8.65 1.23 11.83
N LYS A 77 7.83 1.80 10.96
CA LYS A 77 7.05 3.02 11.24
C LYS A 77 5.60 2.80 10.82
N LEU A 78 4.68 2.92 11.75
CA LEU A 78 3.26 2.69 11.55
C LEU A 78 2.46 3.96 11.79
N TRP A 79 1.65 4.34 10.80
CA TRP A 79 0.62 5.36 10.93
C TRP A 79 -0.74 4.69 11.06
N MET A 80 -1.54 5.21 11.99
CA MET A 80 -2.89 4.73 12.26
C MET A 80 -3.89 5.87 12.26
N GLU A 81 -5.09 5.60 11.77
CA GLU A 81 -6.22 6.51 11.87
C GLU A 81 -7.47 5.74 12.29
N ASN A 82 -8.20 6.27 13.27
CA ASN A 82 -9.37 5.61 13.85
C ASN A 82 -9.09 4.13 14.23
N GLU A 83 -7.95 3.91 14.89
CA GLU A 83 -7.50 2.58 15.36
C GLU A 83 -7.22 1.56 14.24
N LYS A 84 -7.09 2.01 12.99
CA LYS A 84 -6.74 1.17 11.85
C LYS A 84 -5.42 1.60 11.25
N ALA A 85 -4.60 0.62 10.86
CA ALA A 85 -3.40 0.89 10.07
C ALA A 85 -3.79 1.56 8.75
N VAL A 86 -3.03 2.59 8.34
CA VAL A 86 -3.21 3.27 7.05
C VAL A 86 -1.92 3.29 6.24
N LYS A 87 -0.76 3.28 6.91
CA LYS A 87 0.55 3.20 6.29
C LYS A 87 1.54 2.50 7.21
N LEU A 88 2.30 1.56 6.68
CA LEU A 88 3.44 0.94 7.32
C LEU A 88 4.67 1.16 6.45
N VAL A 89 5.77 1.62 7.04
CA VAL A 89 7.08 1.72 6.39
C VAL A 89 8.06 0.80 7.11
N VAL A 90 8.85 0.08 6.33
CA VAL A 90 9.86 -0.87 6.78
C VAL A 90 11.17 -0.48 6.12
N SER A 91 12.24 -0.29 6.89
CA SER A 91 13.55 -0.08 6.30
C SER A 91 14.08 -1.38 5.69
N GLU A 92 14.69 -1.27 4.52
CA GLU A 92 15.29 -2.36 3.76
C GLU A 92 16.80 -2.16 3.60
N PRO A 93 17.60 -3.24 3.62
CA PRO A 93 19.03 -3.14 3.40
C PRO A 93 19.31 -2.71 1.96
N ASP A 94 20.33 -1.89 1.77
CA ASP A 94 20.98 -1.64 0.48
C ASP A 94 22.01 -2.74 0.17
N ASP A 95 22.73 -2.59 -0.94
CA ASP A 95 23.72 -3.58 -1.38
C ASP A 95 24.96 -3.62 -0.46
N SER A 96 25.11 -2.63 0.42
CA SER A 96 26.13 -2.60 1.47
C SER A 96 25.66 -3.22 2.78
N GLY A 97 24.36 -3.54 2.91
CA GLY A 97 23.72 -4.02 4.13
C GLY A 97 23.27 -2.92 5.10
N ALA A 98 23.33 -1.65 4.69
CA ALA A 98 22.82 -0.52 5.47
C ALA A 98 21.32 -0.35 5.23
N MET A 99 20.53 0.02 6.24
CA MET A 99 19.06 0.11 6.14
C MET A 99 18.60 1.42 5.44
N ALA A 100 19.08 1.64 4.22
CA ALA A 100 18.90 2.87 3.45
C ALA A 100 17.76 2.83 2.42
N ARG A 101 17.20 1.66 2.14
CA ARG A 101 16.01 1.49 1.28
C ARG A 101 14.76 1.36 2.15
N GLN A 102 13.57 1.34 1.53
CA GLN A 102 12.33 1.12 2.27
C GLN A 102 11.26 0.38 1.45
N SER A 103 10.47 -0.40 2.16
CA SER A 103 9.18 -0.94 1.71
C SER A 103 8.06 -0.16 2.40
N THR A 104 7.01 0.20 1.66
CA THR A 104 5.84 0.93 2.17
C THR A 104 4.56 0.20 1.79
N PHE A 105 3.70 -0.04 2.77
CA PHE A 105 2.40 -0.70 2.62
C PHE A 105 1.30 0.30 2.97
N TYR A 106 0.30 0.41 2.10
CA TYR A 106 -0.84 1.29 2.30
C TYR A 106 -2.14 0.49 2.40
N PHE A 107 -2.95 0.85 3.39
CA PHE A 107 -4.11 0.06 3.80
C PHE A 107 -5.42 0.83 3.63
N GLY A 108 -6.43 0.12 3.14
CA GLY A 108 -7.81 0.57 2.98
C GLY A 108 -8.71 -0.17 3.95
N GLY A 109 -8.51 0.00 5.25
CA GLY A 109 -9.12 -0.87 6.26
C GLY A 109 -8.21 -2.06 6.56
N ALA A 110 -8.70 -3.28 6.35
CA ALA A 110 -7.88 -4.49 6.56
C ALA A 110 -7.05 -4.85 5.31
N ASP A 111 -7.45 -4.37 4.15
CA ASP A 111 -6.87 -4.78 2.87
C ASP A 111 -5.75 -3.82 2.43
N LEU A 112 -4.77 -4.38 1.72
CA LEU A 112 -3.80 -3.58 0.97
C LEU A 112 -4.51 -2.95 -0.22
N PHE A 113 -4.17 -1.70 -0.55
CA PHE A 113 -4.52 -1.10 -1.84
C PHE A 113 -3.28 -0.74 -2.66
N PHE A 114 -2.13 -0.54 -1.99
CA PHE A 114 -0.86 -0.28 -2.65
C PHE A 114 0.33 -0.74 -1.81
N VAL A 115 1.35 -1.29 -2.47
CA VAL A 115 2.66 -1.56 -1.86
C VAL A 115 3.77 -1.03 -2.75
N ALA A 116 4.74 -0.35 -2.15
CA ALA A 116 5.97 0.09 -2.80
C ALA A 116 7.18 -0.54 -2.12
N GLN A 117 7.82 -1.49 -2.78
CA GLN A 117 9.09 -2.07 -2.37
C GLN A 117 10.24 -1.45 -3.16
N PRO A 118 11.52 -1.64 -2.81
CA PRO A 118 12.63 -0.95 -3.46
C PRO A 118 12.59 -0.92 -5.00
N PHE A 119 12.21 -2.02 -5.65
CA PHE A 119 12.24 -2.17 -7.11
C PHE A 119 10.89 -2.55 -7.74
N SER A 120 9.80 -2.47 -6.98
CA SER A 120 8.49 -2.88 -7.48
C SER A 120 7.36 -2.12 -6.81
N ARG A 121 6.24 -2.01 -7.53
CA ARG A 121 4.99 -1.44 -7.06
C ARG A 121 3.87 -2.44 -7.30
N PHE A 122 2.90 -2.48 -6.40
CA PHE A 122 1.80 -3.43 -6.43
C PHE A 122 0.50 -2.70 -6.16
N ILE A 123 -0.49 -2.85 -7.03
CA ILE A 123 -1.83 -2.26 -6.86
C ILE A 123 -2.82 -3.37 -6.60
N PHE A 124 -3.61 -3.18 -5.55
CA PHE A 124 -4.67 -4.10 -5.18
C PHE A 124 -6.04 -3.48 -5.44
N ILE A 125 -6.97 -4.27 -5.97
CA ILE A 125 -8.36 -3.90 -6.21
C ILE A 125 -9.23 -4.91 -5.47
N GLU A 126 -10.14 -4.41 -4.62
CA GLU A 126 -11.00 -5.26 -3.79
C GLU A 126 -10.23 -6.32 -2.97
N GLY A 127 -9.01 -5.95 -2.52
CA GLY A 127 -8.14 -6.81 -1.74
C GLY A 127 -7.28 -7.77 -2.56
N ARG A 128 -7.42 -7.82 -3.89
CA ARG A 128 -6.67 -8.70 -4.79
C ARG A 128 -5.57 -7.99 -5.55
N LEU A 129 -4.42 -8.62 -5.72
CA LEU A 129 -3.31 -8.06 -6.49
C LEU A 129 -3.61 -8.12 -8.00
N GLU A 130 -3.88 -6.97 -8.60
CA GLU A 130 -4.21 -6.88 -10.03
C GLU A 130 -3.01 -6.44 -10.88
N TYR A 131 -2.17 -5.55 -10.35
CA TYR A 131 -1.03 -5.02 -11.09
C TYR A 131 0.27 -5.14 -10.31
N TRP A 132 1.26 -5.78 -10.93
CA TRP A 132 2.67 -5.69 -10.56
C TRP A 132 3.36 -4.77 -11.55
N MET A 133 4.07 -3.78 -11.03
CA MET A 133 4.77 -2.76 -11.81
C MET A 133 6.23 -2.62 -11.35
N ASP A 134 7.07 -2.07 -12.22
CA ASP A 134 8.43 -1.65 -11.87
C ASP A 134 8.43 -0.33 -11.05
N GLU A 135 9.62 0.23 -10.80
CA GLU A 135 9.77 1.49 -10.05
C GLU A 135 9.24 2.73 -10.78
N ASP A 136 9.15 2.65 -12.11
CA ASP A 136 8.65 3.69 -13.01
C ASP A 136 7.15 3.55 -13.28
N LEU A 137 6.48 2.60 -12.62
CA LEU A 137 5.05 2.28 -12.78
C LEU A 137 4.69 1.77 -14.18
N ASN A 138 5.60 1.04 -14.83
CA ASN A 138 5.26 0.24 -15.99
C ASN A 138 4.77 -1.14 -15.52
N VAL A 139 3.65 -1.60 -16.06
CA VAL A 139 3.12 -2.94 -15.74
C VAL A 139 4.10 -4.01 -16.21
N ILE A 140 4.46 -4.90 -15.31
CA ILE A 140 5.23 -6.11 -15.58
C ILE A 140 4.24 -7.22 -15.92
N PRO A 141 4.30 -7.82 -17.12
CA PRO A 141 3.45 -8.96 -17.46
C PRO A 141 3.64 -10.11 -16.48
N ALA A 142 2.55 -10.56 -15.86
CA ALA A 142 2.54 -11.65 -14.89
C ALA A 142 1.34 -12.57 -15.16
N THR A 143 1.47 -13.86 -14.82
CA THR A 143 0.34 -14.78 -14.84
C THR A 143 -0.53 -14.60 -13.59
N ALA A 144 -1.80 -14.99 -13.66
CA ALA A 144 -2.68 -14.96 -12.49
C ALA A 144 -2.11 -15.75 -11.29
N GLU A 145 -1.52 -16.92 -11.54
CA GLU A 145 -0.86 -17.73 -10.50
C GLU A 145 0.31 -16.99 -9.83
N LEU A 146 1.09 -16.23 -10.61
CA LEU A 146 2.19 -15.44 -10.08
C LEU A 146 1.69 -14.25 -9.26
N LEU A 147 0.60 -13.61 -9.70
CA LEU A 147 -0.05 -12.53 -8.96
C LEU A 147 -0.65 -13.06 -7.64
N ASP A 148 -1.36 -14.18 -7.66
CA ASP A 148 -1.92 -14.81 -6.46
C ASP A 148 -0.82 -15.17 -5.45
N HIS A 149 0.26 -15.81 -5.90
CA HIS A 149 1.38 -16.12 -5.02
C HIS A 149 2.05 -14.85 -4.47
N ARG A 150 2.15 -13.80 -5.28
CA ARG A 150 2.74 -12.53 -4.83
C ARG A 150 1.84 -11.79 -3.85
N GLU A 151 0.53 -11.85 -4.04
CA GLU A 151 -0.49 -11.32 -3.12
C GLU A 151 -0.29 -11.91 -1.72
N GLU A 152 -0.23 -13.24 -1.62
CA GLU A 152 -0.02 -13.98 -0.37
C GLU A 152 1.25 -13.49 0.36
N LEU A 153 2.38 -13.44 -0.34
CA LEU A 153 3.65 -13.00 0.24
C LEU A 153 3.60 -11.55 0.76
N LEU A 154 2.92 -10.65 0.05
CA LEU A 154 2.79 -9.24 0.46
C LEU A 154 1.91 -9.10 1.70
N TYR A 155 0.81 -9.85 1.79
CA TYR A 155 -0.02 -9.89 3.00
C TYR A 155 0.70 -10.54 4.17
N GLU A 156 1.39 -11.67 3.97
CA GLU A 156 2.21 -12.31 5.01
C GLU A 156 3.27 -11.35 5.56
N GLU A 157 3.97 -10.65 4.68
CA GLU A 157 4.97 -9.66 5.04
C GLU A 157 4.36 -8.50 5.84
N ALA A 158 3.29 -7.89 5.34
CA ALA A 158 2.60 -6.79 6.02
C ALA A 158 2.08 -7.23 7.39
N ASN A 159 1.42 -8.39 7.48
CA ASN A 159 0.83 -8.90 8.71
C ASN A 159 1.89 -9.27 9.75
N ARG A 160 3.03 -9.82 9.33
CA ARG A 160 4.17 -10.07 10.22
C ARG A 160 4.63 -8.78 10.90
N TYR A 161 4.77 -7.70 10.15
CA TYR A 161 5.20 -6.42 10.72
C TYR A 161 4.12 -5.73 11.54
N LEU A 162 2.85 -5.81 11.12
CA LEU A 162 1.73 -5.31 11.94
C LEU A 162 1.64 -6.08 13.27
N GLY A 163 1.85 -7.40 13.26
CA GLY A 163 1.90 -8.25 14.45
C GLY A 163 2.97 -7.82 15.46
N TRP A 164 4.05 -7.19 15.01
CA TRP A 164 5.05 -6.59 15.89
C TRP A 164 4.49 -5.45 16.75
N PHE A 165 3.60 -4.62 16.19
CA PHE A 165 2.97 -3.51 16.90
C PHE A 165 1.78 -3.93 17.76
N PHE A 166 0.99 -4.92 17.30
CA PHE A 166 -0.26 -5.31 17.96
C PHE A 166 -0.16 -6.55 18.86
N GLY A 167 0.95 -7.28 18.78
CA GLY A 167 1.25 -8.40 19.66
C GLY A 167 0.79 -9.75 19.11
N ASP A 168 1.75 -10.50 18.57
CA ASP A 168 2.20 -11.73 19.21
C ASP A 168 3.72 -11.62 19.35
N LYS A 169 4.19 -11.16 20.53
CA LYS A 169 5.61 -11.27 20.88
C LYS A 169 5.88 -12.73 21.21
N GLY A 170 6.11 -13.54 20.17
CA GLY A 170 6.62 -14.90 20.30
C GLY A 170 7.91 -14.93 21.11
#